data_AF-A0A965UNM7-F1
#
_entry.id   AF-A0A965UNM7-F1
#
_cell.length_a   1.000
_cell.length_b   1.000
_cell.length_c   1.000
_cell.angle_alpha   90.00
_cell.angle_beta   90.00
_cell.angle_gamma   90.00
#
_symmetry.space_group_name_H-M   'P 1'
#
loop_
_entity.id
_entity.type
_entity.pdbx_description
1 polymer ?
#
loop_
_entity_poly.entity_id
_entity_poly.type
_entity_poly.pdbx_seq_one_letter_code
_entity_poly.pdbx_strand_id
1 'polypeptide(L)' 'MLDKVVLKKTGQIGYFVKESRSGELLVRVPRTDGWPFPDYVIAKRKDVKVYREDKLEDVDLAPF' A
#
# COMPACT_ATOMS: atom_id res chain seq x y z
N MET A 1 -10.25 1.96 -10.32
CA MET A 1 -9.11 1.07 -10.01
C MET A 1 -8.45 1.67 -8.78
N LEU A 2 -8.37 0.96 -7.65
CA LEU A 2 -7.68 1.48 -6.46
C LEU A 2 -6.18 1.32 -6.70
N ASP A 3 -5.44 2.43 -6.82
CA ASP A 3 -4.00 2.38 -7.04
C ASP A 3 -3.33 1.68 -5.84
N LYS A 4 -2.81 0.48 -6.09
CA LYS A 4 -1.97 -0.24 -5.12
C LYS A 4 -0.70 0.60 -4.90
N VAL A 5 -0.28 0.67 -3.65
CA VAL A 5 0.91 1.42 -3.26
C VAL A 5 1.75 0.64 -2.28
N VAL A 6 3.06 0.82 -2.35
CA VAL A 6 4.02 0.26 -1.39
C VAL A 6 4.47 1.36 -0.44
N LEU A 7 4.29 1.15 0.86
CA LEU A 7 4.85 2.00 1.90
C LEU A 7 6.35 1.71 2.01
N LYS A 8 7.21 2.67 1.65
CA LYS A 8 8.67 2.46 1.60
C LYS A 8 9.29 2.06 2.94
N LYS A 9 8.71 2.55 4.04
CA LYS A 9 9.21 2.31 5.40
C LYS A 9 9.00 0.87 5.86
N THR A 10 7.88 0.25 5.49
CA THR A 10 7.49 -1.08 5.97
C THR A 10 7.53 -2.15 4.88
N GLY A 11 7.64 -1.76 3.61
CA GLY A 11 7.47 -2.66 2.46
C GLY A 11 6.03 -3.15 2.26
N GLN A 12 5.09 -2.75 3.13
CA GLN A 12 3.71 -3.22 3.07
C GLN A 12 2.98 -2.64 1.86
N ILE A 13 2.14 -3.48 1.26
CA ILE A 13 1.23 -3.09 0.19
C ILE A 13 -0.05 -2.56 0.84
N GLY A 14 -0.44 -1.36 0.42
CA GLY A 14 -1.71 -0.76 0.75
C GLY A 14 -2.44 -0.27 -0.49
N TYR A 15 -3.63 0.27 -0.27
CA TYR A 15 -4.49 0.82 -1.30
C TYR A 15 -4.69 2.30 -1.04
N PHE A 16 -4.47 3.12 -2.06
CA PHE A 16 -4.76 4.55 -1.96
C PHE A 16 -6.27 4.76 -1.75
N VAL A 17 -6.61 5.62 -0.78
CA VAL A 17 -8.01 5.98 -0.47
C VAL A 17 -8.30 7.41 -0.92
N LYS A 18 -7.52 8.38 -0.44
CA LYS A 18 -7.67 9.80 -0.76
C LYS A 18 -6.42 10.59 -0.40
N GLU A 19 -6.31 11.78 -0.96
CA GLU A 19 -5.25 12.74 -0.64
C GLU A 19 -5.82 13.89 0.19
N SER A 20 -5.08 14.33 1.21
CA SER A 20 -5.41 15.49 2.04
C SER A 20 -5.09 16.79 1.29
N ARG A 21 -5.66 17.91 1.74
CA ARG A 21 -5.33 19.24 1.20
C ARG A 21 -3.85 19.60 1.32
N SER A 22 -3.15 18.97 2.26
CA SER A 22 -1.72 19.16 2.52
C SER A 22 -0.82 18.21 1.72
N GLY A 23 -1.38 17.41 0.80
CA GLY A 23 -0.63 16.48 -0.05
C GLY A 23 -0.24 15.16 0.64
N GLU A 24 -0.92 14.82 1.73
CA GLU A 24 -0.72 13.54 2.44
C GLU A 24 -1.69 12.49 1.91
N LEU A 25 -1.22 11.27 1.73
CA LEU A 25 -2.00 10.16 1.21
C LEU A 25 -2.55 9.34 2.37
N LEU A 26 -3.85 9.07 2.34
CA LEU A 26 -4.48 8.07 3.18
C LEU A 26 -4.40 6.72 2.48
N VAL A 27 -3.70 5.78 3.09
CA VAL A 27 -3.46 4.44 2.58
C VAL A 27 -4.12 3.42 3.49
N ARG A 28 -4.93 2.53 2.92
CA ARG A 28 -5.54 1.39 3.61
C ARG A 28 -4.65 0.16 3.47
N VAL A 29 -4.16 -0.38 4.59
CA VAL A 29 -3.30 -1.56 4.64
C VAL A 29 -4.11 -2.74 5.16
N PRO A 30 -4.29 -3.82 4.37
CA PRO A 30 -4.94 -5.04 4.86
C PRO A 30 -4.05 -5.71 5.92
N ARG A 31 -4.69 -6.21 6.99
CA ARG A 31 -4.00 -6.98 8.03
C ARG A 31 -4.04 -8.47 7.70
N THR A 32 -3.04 -9.20 8.18
CA THR A 32 -2.91 -10.67 8.00
C THR A 32 -3.01 -11.43 9.31
N ASP A 33 -3.31 -10.76 10.41
CA ASP A 33 -3.36 -11.31 11.77
C ASP A 33 -4.75 -11.84 12.18
N GLY A 34 -5.68 -11.95 11.22
CA GLY A 34 -7.06 -12.37 11.47
C GLY A 34 -7.97 -11.27 12.03
N TRP A 35 -7.45 -10.05 12.24
CA TRP A 35 -8.29 -8.90 12.60
C TRP A 35 -9.11 -8.44 11.38
N PRO A 36 -10.44 -8.22 11.52
CA PRO A 36 -11.32 -7.97 10.36
C PRO A 36 -11.20 -6.56 9.79
N PHE A 37 -10.57 -5.63 10.51
CA PHE A 37 -10.46 -4.23 10.09
C PHE A 37 -9.07 -3.91 9.54
N PRO A 38 -8.97 -3.14 8.45
CA PRO A 38 -7.68 -2.71 7.92
C PRO A 38 -7.09 -1.58 8.76
N ASP A 39 -5.78 -1.39 8.63
CA ASP A 39 -5.10 -0.22 9.18
C ASP A 39 -5.17 0.94 8.17
N TYR A 40 -5.24 2.16 8.70
CA TYR A 40 -5.17 3.38 7.91
C TYR A 40 -3.91 4.15 8.25
N VAL A 41 -3.07 4.35 7.24
CA VAL A 41 -1.78 5.02 7.38
C VAL A 41 -1.82 6.32 6.60
N ILE A 42 -1.40 7.40 7.26
CA ILE A 42 -1.13 8.67 6.59
C ILE A 42 0.33 8.67 6.17
N ALA A 43 0.59 8.80 4.87
CA ALA A 43 1.92 8.79 4.30
C ALA A 43 2.12 9.94 3.32
N LYS A 44 3.32 10.53 3.24
CA LYS A 44 3.61 11.55 2.23
C LYS A 44 3.89 10.87 0.89
N ARG A 45 3.62 11.54 -0.23
CA ARG A 45 3.90 11.00 -1.58
C ARG A 45 5.32 10.45 -1.74
N LYS A 46 6.33 11.11 -1.14
CA LYS A 46 7.74 10.68 -1.18
C LYS A 46 7.99 9.33 -0.50
N ASP A 47 7.15 8.95 0.46
CA ASP A 47 7.28 7.75 1.29
C ASP A 47 6.47 6.57 0.72
N VAL A 48 5.85 6.78 -0.45
CA VAL A 48 4.99 5.82 -1.12
C VAL A 48 5.51 5.57 -2.54
N LYS A 49 5.40 4.34 -3.03
CA LYS A 49 5.68 3.97 -4.43
C LYS A 49 4.42 3.38 -5.04
N VAL A 50 4.05 3.83 -6.24
CA VAL A 50 2.94 3.21 -6.98
C VAL A 50 3.34 1.79 -7.35
N TYR A 51 2.49 0.84 -6.98
CA TYR A 51 2.64 -0.56 -7.36
C TYR A 51 2.08 -0.72 -8.77
N ARG A 52 2.94 -1.06 -9.73
CA ARG A 52 2.56 -1.42 -11.10
C ARG A 52 2.86 -2.90 -11.27
N GLU A 53 1.83 -3.68 -11.61
CA GLU A 53 1.96 -5.14 -11.82
C GLU A 53 2.95 -5.47 -12.95
N ASP A 54 3.08 -4.60 -13.96
CA ASP A 54 4.03 -4.75 -15.09
C ASP A 54 5.52 -4.64 -14.73
N LYS A 55 5.88 -4.50 -13.44
CA LYS A 55 7.27 -4.38 -12.97
C LYS A 55 7.65 -5.40 -11.89
N LEU A 56 6.97 -6.53 -11.84
CA LEU A 56 7.43 -7.70 -11.10
C LEU A 56 8.20 -8.62 -12.04
N GLU A 57 9.48 -8.31 -12.24
CA GLU A 57 10.43 -9.39 -12.54
C GLU A 57 10.63 -10.14 -11.21
N ASP A 58 10.22 -11.42 -11.21
CA ASP A 58 10.61 -12.50 -10.30
C ASP A 58 10.46 -12.24 -8.79
N VAL A 59 9.21 -12.09 -8.32
CA VAL A 59 8.89 -12.42 -6.93
C VAL A 59 8.04 -13.67 -6.95
N ASP A 60 8.64 -14.81 -6.61
CA ASP A 60 7.93 -16.08 -6.49
C ASP A 60 6.75 -15.93 -5.54
N LEU A 61 5.56 -16.29 -6.03
CA LEU A 61 4.35 -16.32 -5.24
C LEU A 61 4.50 -17.39 -4.16
N ALA A 62 4.23 -17.04 -2.91
CA ALA A 62 4.32 -17.97 -1.80
C ALA A 62 3.38 -19.18 -2.02
N PRO A 63 3.84 -20.41 -1.69
CA PRO A 63 2.99 -21.59 -1.78
C PRO A 63 1.90 -21.51 -0.71
N PHE A 64 0.69 -21.85 -1.15
CA PHE A 64 -0.58 -21.85 -0.43
C PHE A 64 -0.53 -22.59 0.92
#